data_AF-A0A0P9Q5T6-F1
#
_entry.id   AF-A0A0P9Q5T6-F1
#
_cell.length_a   1.000
_cell.length_b   1.000
_cell.length_c   1.000
_cell.angle_alpha   90.00
_cell.angle_beta   90.00
_cell.angle_gamma   90.00
#
_symmetry.space_group_name_H-M   'P 1'
#
loop_
_entity.id
_entity.type
_entity.pdbx_description
1 polymer ?
#
loop_
_entity_poly.entity_id
_entity_poly.type
_entity_poly.pdbx_seq_one_letter_code
_entity_poly.pdbx_strand_id
1 'polypeptide(L)'
;MIETAPRYAAVRSVLWVGIRLSPTTPDAGNTPMASQVMETYGYLMDKLNTYDLAYLHFVEGATAGSRDLPERVDLDALHKRFKGSYMGKNGYDLELAVERRAAGLVDLVAFGRPIIANPDLVERFKQSKPLAESTRDDYYDGGAKGYTDRVRATA
;
A
#
# COMPACT_ATOMS: atom_id res chain seq x y z
N MET A 1 -15.98 -6.90 6.27
CA MET A 1 -15.48 -5.66 5.63
C MET A 1 -16.59 -4.62 5.46
N ILE A 2 -17.69 -4.94 4.75
CA ILE A 2 -18.81 -3.99 4.58
C ILE A 2 -19.53 -3.68 5.91
N GLU A 3 -19.60 -4.63 6.84
CA GLU A 3 -20.22 -4.41 8.16
C GLU A 3 -19.33 -3.67 9.17
N THR A 4 -18.01 -3.62 8.95
CA THR A 4 -17.05 -3.00 9.89
C THR A 4 -16.73 -1.54 9.57
N ALA A 5 -16.81 -1.14 8.30
CA ALA A 5 -16.61 0.26 7.88
C ALA A 5 -17.61 1.26 8.52
N PRO A 6 -18.93 0.97 8.61
CA PRO A 6 -19.88 1.91 9.20
C PRO A 6 -19.67 2.18 10.70
N ARG A 7 -19.13 1.21 11.46
CA ARG A 7 -18.93 1.37 12.92
C ARG A 7 -17.90 2.45 13.27
N TYR A 8 -16.93 2.72 12.40
CA TYR A 8 -15.94 3.79 12.63
C TYR A 8 -16.36 5.15 12.07
N ALA A 9 -17.14 5.16 10.98
CA ALA A 9 -17.64 6.40 10.37
C ALA A 9 -18.64 7.17 11.25
N ALA A 10 -19.32 6.48 12.18
CA ALA A 10 -20.32 7.07 13.07
C ALA A 10 -19.75 8.00 14.17
N VAL A 11 -18.43 8.05 14.38
CA VAL A 11 -17.84 8.72 15.56
C VAL A 11 -17.26 10.11 15.26
N ARG A 12 -16.89 10.44 14.02
CA ARG A 12 -16.37 11.77 13.62
C ARG A 12 -16.64 12.04 12.14
N SER A 13 -16.83 13.31 11.77
CA SER A 13 -17.01 13.75 10.38
C SER A 13 -16.00 13.08 9.43
N VAL A 14 -16.53 12.51 8.36
CA VAL A 14 -15.98 11.36 7.62
C VAL A 14 -14.88 11.78 6.62
N LEU A 15 -13.64 11.98 7.09
CA LEU A 15 -12.44 12.16 6.22
C LEU A 15 -11.15 11.52 6.77
N TRP A 16 -11.21 10.69 7.82
CA TRP A 16 -9.99 10.16 8.50
C TRP A 16 -9.78 8.66 8.36
N VAL A 17 -10.67 7.96 7.64
CA VAL A 17 -10.64 6.49 7.52
C VAL A 17 -10.16 6.09 6.14
N GLY A 18 -9.03 5.39 6.07
CA GLY A 18 -8.58 4.68 4.87
C GLY A 18 -8.83 3.18 4.98
N ILE A 19 -8.86 2.49 3.84
CA ILE A 19 -9.00 1.03 3.79
C ILE A 19 -7.84 0.41 3.02
N ARG A 20 -7.27 -0.67 3.56
CA ARG A 20 -6.18 -1.42 2.93
C ARG A 20 -6.65 -2.81 2.50
N LEU A 21 -6.37 -3.17 1.25
CA LEU A 21 -6.75 -4.44 0.63
C LEU A 21 -5.54 -5.05 -0.09
N SER A 22 -5.57 -6.35 -0.31
CA SER A 22 -4.52 -7.10 -1.03
C SER A 22 -5.16 -8.05 -2.04
N PRO A 23 -5.69 -7.53 -3.16
CA PRO A 23 -6.58 -8.31 -4.04
C PRO A 23 -5.95 -9.57 -4.65
N THR A 24 -4.64 -9.55 -4.84
CA THR A 24 -3.88 -10.61 -5.53
C THR A 24 -2.84 -11.30 -4.65
N THR A 25 -2.86 -11.08 -3.33
CA THR A 25 -1.99 -11.85 -2.44
C THR A 25 -2.50 -13.30 -2.38
N PRO A 26 -1.71 -14.30 -2.79
CA PRO A 26 -2.20 -15.67 -3.01
C PRO A 26 -2.53 -16.41 -1.70
N ASP A 27 -1.84 -16.08 -0.61
CA ASP A 27 -2.07 -16.67 0.71
C ASP A 27 -1.91 -15.62 1.81
N ALA A 28 -2.96 -14.83 2.02
CA ALA A 28 -3.00 -13.80 3.04
C ALA A 28 -3.43 -14.42 4.39
N GLY A 29 -2.51 -15.13 5.04
CA GLY A 29 -2.76 -15.75 6.35
C GLY A 29 -3.80 -16.88 6.28
N ASN A 30 -3.57 -17.85 5.41
CA ASN A 30 -4.44 -18.99 5.11
C ASN A 30 -5.75 -18.60 4.41
N THR A 31 -5.83 -17.37 3.88
CA THR A 31 -6.96 -16.91 3.07
C THR A 31 -6.55 -16.95 1.60
N PRO A 32 -7.15 -17.83 0.79
CA PRO A 32 -6.84 -17.90 -0.64
C PRO A 32 -7.37 -16.66 -1.36
N MET A 33 -6.81 -16.41 -2.54
CA MET A 33 -7.31 -15.39 -3.44
C MET A 33 -8.77 -15.67 -3.85
N ALA A 34 -9.55 -14.61 -4.07
CA ALA A 34 -10.90 -14.74 -4.62
C ALA A 34 -10.87 -15.42 -6.00
N SER A 35 -11.79 -16.35 -6.26
CA SER A 35 -11.91 -17.04 -7.56
C SER A 35 -12.19 -16.08 -8.72
N GLN A 36 -12.90 -14.99 -8.44
CA GLN A 36 -13.24 -13.93 -9.40
C GLN A 36 -12.79 -12.57 -8.84
N VAL A 37 -11.47 -12.31 -8.86
CA VAL A 37 -10.87 -11.10 -8.28
C VAL A 37 -11.52 -9.81 -8.80
N MET A 38 -11.64 -9.67 -10.13
CA MET A 38 -12.18 -8.43 -10.73
C MET A 38 -13.64 -8.16 -10.34
N GLU A 39 -14.47 -9.19 -10.30
CA GLU A 39 -15.89 -9.05 -9.90
C GLU A 39 -16.01 -8.75 -8.41
N THR A 40 -15.30 -9.51 -7.57
CA THR A 40 -15.34 -9.38 -6.11
C THR A 40 -14.89 -7.98 -5.67
N TYR A 41 -13.73 -7.54 -6.17
CA TYR A 41 -13.20 -6.23 -5.80
C TYR A 41 -13.89 -5.09 -6.52
N GLY A 42 -14.39 -5.29 -7.75
CA GLY A 42 -15.20 -4.30 -8.45
C GLY A 42 -16.49 -3.97 -7.69
N TYR A 43 -17.21 -5.01 -7.23
CA TYR A 43 -18.37 -4.84 -6.35
C TYR A 43 -17.98 -4.16 -5.03
N LEU A 44 -16.84 -4.54 -4.44
CA LEU A 44 -16.36 -3.89 -3.23
C LEU A 44 -16.08 -2.41 -3.45
N MET A 45 -15.46 -2.00 -4.57
CA MET A 45 -15.22 -0.59 -4.86
C MET A 45 -16.52 0.21 -4.93
N ASP A 46 -17.57 -0.33 -5.56
CA ASP A 46 -18.89 0.31 -5.59
C ASP A 46 -19.48 0.51 -4.21
N LYS A 47 -19.34 -0.48 -3.33
CA LYS A 47 -19.79 -0.38 -1.94
C LYS A 47 -18.92 0.57 -1.13
N LEU A 48 -17.62 0.60 -1.36
CA LEU A 48 -16.73 1.52 -0.66
C LEU A 48 -17.00 2.98 -1.06
N ASN A 49 -17.46 3.22 -2.28
CA ASN A 49 -17.87 4.55 -2.75
C ASN A 49 -19.13 5.09 -2.05
N THR A 50 -19.84 4.31 -1.24
CA THR A 50 -20.94 4.81 -0.40
C THR A 50 -20.45 5.37 0.93
N TYR A 51 -19.15 5.30 1.19
CA TYR A 51 -18.50 5.85 2.37
C TYR A 51 -17.53 6.96 1.94
N ASP A 52 -17.41 8.02 2.73
CA ASP A 52 -16.44 9.10 2.49
C ASP A 52 -15.03 8.70 3.01
N LEU A 53 -14.48 7.62 2.44
CA LEU A 53 -13.14 7.16 2.81
C LEU A 53 -12.06 8.13 2.32
N ALA A 54 -11.05 8.35 3.16
CA ALA A 54 -9.91 9.21 2.84
C ALA A 54 -9.08 8.65 1.68
N TYR A 55 -8.85 7.33 1.67
CA TYR A 55 -8.11 6.66 0.61
C TYR A 55 -8.37 5.14 0.58
N LEU A 56 -8.15 4.58 -0.61
CA LEU A 56 -7.96 3.16 -0.85
C LEU A 56 -6.47 2.84 -0.91
N HIS A 57 -6.03 1.76 -0.28
CA HIS A 57 -4.63 1.32 -0.31
C HIS A 57 -4.55 -0.13 -0.77
N PHE A 58 -3.96 -0.38 -1.93
CA PHE A 58 -3.68 -1.75 -2.39
C PHE A 58 -2.25 -2.18 -2.11
N VAL A 59 -2.10 -3.41 -1.66
CA VAL A 59 -0.88 -4.18 -1.93
C VAL A 59 -1.01 -4.73 -3.35
N GLU A 60 -0.13 -4.28 -4.24
CA GLU A 60 -0.08 -4.71 -5.64
C GLU A 60 0.77 -5.98 -5.75
N GLY A 61 0.12 -7.11 -6.06
CA GLY A 61 0.76 -8.43 -6.11
C GLY A 61 0.77 -9.16 -4.76
N ALA A 62 1.82 -9.96 -4.56
CA ALA A 62 2.01 -10.73 -3.34
C ALA A 62 2.59 -9.88 -2.21
N THR A 63 1.94 -9.89 -1.04
CA THR A 63 2.45 -9.21 0.16
C THR A 63 3.85 -9.69 0.51
N ALA A 64 4.80 -8.74 0.60
CA ALA A 64 6.22 -9.02 0.84
C ALA A 64 6.90 -9.89 -0.23
N GLY A 65 6.28 -10.03 -1.40
CA GLY A 65 6.78 -10.78 -2.55
C GLY A 65 6.71 -9.95 -3.84
N SER A 66 6.49 -10.64 -4.96
CA SER A 66 6.44 -10.03 -6.30
C SER A 66 5.29 -9.03 -6.46
N ARG A 67 5.49 -8.06 -7.36
CA ARG A 67 4.44 -7.15 -7.86
C ARG A 67 3.63 -7.77 -9.01
N ASP A 68 4.02 -8.95 -9.48
CA ASP A 68 3.33 -9.64 -10.58
C ASP A 68 1.86 -9.86 -10.25
N LEU A 69 1.01 -9.67 -11.26
CA LEU A 69 -0.42 -9.90 -11.16
C LEU A 69 -0.78 -11.22 -11.83
N PRO A 70 -1.76 -11.96 -11.28
CA PRO A 70 -2.36 -13.09 -11.98
C PRO A 70 -2.93 -12.67 -13.34
N GLU A 71 -2.99 -13.62 -14.27
CA GLU A 71 -3.61 -13.38 -15.57
C GLU A 71 -5.03 -12.81 -15.41
N ARG A 72 -5.39 -11.82 -16.24
CA ARG A 72 -6.71 -11.17 -16.27
C ARG A 72 -7.07 -10.35 -15.04
N VAL A 73 -6.13 -10.09 -14.12
CA VAL A 73 -6.33 -9.12 -13.03
C VAL A 73 -5.72 -7.79 -13.43
N ASP A 74 -6.55 -6.75 -13.42
CA ASP A 74 -6.17 -5.36 -13.67
C ASP A 74 -6.48 -4.52 -12.42
N LEU A 75 -5.45 -4.28 -11.61
CA LEU A 75 -5.60 -3.43 -10.41
C LEU A 75 -5.83 -1.96 -10.78
N ASP A 76 -5.39 -1.53 -11.96
CA ASP A 76 -5.58 -0.16 -12.42
C ASP A 76 -7.05 0.11 -12.77
N ALA A 77 -7.70 -0.84 -13.46
CA ALA A 77 -9.13 -0.81 -13.69
C ALA A 77 -9.94 -0.84 -12.37
N LEU A 78 -9.48 -1.60 -11.37
CA LEU A 78 -10.13 -1.65 -10.06
C LEU A 78 -10.02 -0.32 -9.30
N HIS A 79 -8.83 0.26 -9.15
CA HIS A 79 -8.71 1.49 -8.38
C HIS A 79 -9.40 2.67 -9.09
N LYS A 80 -9.44 2.72 -10.42
CA LYS A 80 -10.18 3.76 -11.18
C LYS A 80 -11.69 3.73 -10.92
N ARG A 81 -12.23 2.62 -10.42
CA ARG A 81 -13.63 2.51 -9.99
C ARG A 81 -13.89 3.18 -8.63
N PHE A 82 -12.86 3.31 -7.79
CA PHE A 82 -12.95 4.02 -6.52
C PHE A 82 -12.86 5.53 -6.74
N LYS A 83 -13.70 6.31 -6.05
CA LYS A 83 -13.85 7.76 -6.25
C LYS A 83 -12.90 8.61 -5.41
N GLY A 84 -12.26 8.02 -4.40
CA GLY A 84 -11.30 8.71 -3.53
C GLY A 84 -9.84 8.49 -3.96
N SER A 85 -8.91 8.98 -3.13
CA SER A 85 -7.49 8.83 -3.41
C SER A 85 -7.03 7.36 -3.36
N TYR A 86 -6.12 7.00 -4.25
CA TYR A 86 -5.52 5.67 -4.34
C TYR A 86 -4.05 5.68 -3.93
N MET A 87 -3.70 4.77 -3.02
CA MET A 87 -2.36 4.51 -2.53
C MET A 87 -1.86 3.14 -3.00
N GLY A 88 -0.87 3.16 -3.90
CA GLY A 88 -0.17 1.95 -4.33
C GLY A 88 0.91 1.52 -3.35
N LYS A 89 1.10 0.21 -3.18
CA LYS A 89 2.18 -0.37 -2.38
C LYS A 89 2.69 -1.64 -3.01
N ASN A 90 3.95 -1.95 -2.67
CA ASN A 90 4.70 -3.20 -2.83
C ASN A 90 5.83 -3.00 -3.83
N GLY A 91 7.10 -3.12 -3.44
CA GLY A 91 8.22 -3.04 -4.38
C GLY A 91 8.35 -1.74 -5.20
N TYR A 92 7.76 -0.62 -4.76
CA TYR A 92 8.03 0.69 -5.36
C TYR A 92 9.44 1.16 -5.00
N ASP A 93 10.15 1.68 -6.00
CA ASP A 93 11.24 2.63 -5.83
C ASP A 93 10.76 4.05 -6.21
N LEU A 94 11.67 5.03 -6.21
CA LEU A 94 11.31 6.41 -6.54
C LEU A 94 10.92 6.57 -8.01
N GLU A 95 11.63 5.91 -8.92
CA GLU A 95 11.41 6.04 -10.36
C GLU A 95 10.02 5.54 -10.73
N LEU A 96 9.67 4.31 -10.32
CA LEU A 96 8.35 3.74 -10.53
C LEU A 96 7.25 4.55 -9.85
N ALA A 97 7.50 5.08 -8.66
CA ALA A 97 6.53 5.92 -7.95
C ALA A 97 6.23 7.22 -8.72
N VAL A 98 7.26 7.87 -9.25
CA VAL A 98 7.12 9.09 -10.07
C VAL A 98 6.42 8.78 -11.38
N GLU A 99 6.81 7.69 -12.06
CA GLU A 99 6.19 7.25 -13.31
C GLU A 99 4.68 6.98 -13.14
N ARG A 100 4.32 6.14 -12.17
CA ARG A 100 2.92 5.77 -11.89
C ARG A 100 2.08 6.98 -11.50
N ARG A 101 2.66 7.92 -10.72
CA ARG A 101 1.99 9.17 -10.34
C ARG A 101 1.77 10.08 -11.56
N ALA A 102 2.78 10.22 -12.42
CA ALA A 102 2.66 11.02 -13.63
C ALA A 102 1.61 10.46 -14.61
N ALA A 103 1.44 9.14 -14.65
CA ALA A 103 0.42 8.45 -15.42
C ALA A 103 -1.00 8.51 -14.81
N GLY A 104 -1.17 9.10 -13.61
CA GLY A 104 -2.45 9.12 -12.90
C GLY A 104 -2.93 7.75 -12.43
N LEU A 105 -2.00 6.80 -12.26
CA LEU A 105 -2.29 5.43 -11.79
C LEU A 105 -2.16 5.29 -10.27
N VAL A 106 -1.58 6.28 -9.59
CA VAL A 106 -1.55 6.40 -8.13
C VAL A 106 -1.60 7.87 -7.72
N ASP A 107 -2.27 8.16 -6.61
CA ASP A 107 -2.18 9.48 -5.95
C ASP A 107 -1.05 9.50 -4.91
N LEU A 108 -0.86 8.36 -4.25
CA LEU A 108 0.08 8.15 -3.15
C LEU A 108 0.83 6.82 -3.33
N VAL A 109 2.05 6.74 -2.81
CA VAL A 109 2.82 5.49 -2.78
C VAL A 109 3.31 5.23 -1.35
N ALA A 110 3.09 4.02 -0.86
CA ALA A 110 3.57 3.60 0.45
C ALA A 110 4.84 2.76 0.35
N PHE A 111 5.89 3.22 1.03
CA PHE A 111 7.16 2.51 1.17
C PHE A 111 7.22 1.80 2.52
N GLY A 112 7.48 0.48 2.51
CA GLY A 112 7.59 -0.35 3.72
C GLY A 112 9.04 -0.61 4.12
N ARG A 113 9.69 -1.59 3.48
CA ARG A 113 11.11 -1.91 3.77
C ARG A 113 12.05 -0.70 3.66
N PRO A 114 11.93 0.19 2.66
CA PRO A 114 12.81 1.36 2.57
C PRO A 114 12.73 2.30 3.79
N ILE A 115 11.54 2.53 4.37
CA ILE A 115 11.41 3.43 5.53
C ILE A 115 11.96 2.81 6.82
N ILE A 116 12.00 1.47 6.91
CA ILE A 116 12.59 0.76 8.06
C ILE A 116 14.10 1.05 8.14
N ALA A 117 14.81 0.93 7.01
CA ALA A 117 16.25 1.17 6.98
C ALA A 117 16.63 2.67 6.91
N ASN A 118 15.71 3.52 6.43
CA ASN A 118 15.99 4.91 6.11
C ASN A 118 14.93 5.82 6.77
N PRO A 119 15.12 6.26 8.03
CA PRO A 119 14.15 7.14 8.70
C PRO A 119 14.01 8.52 8.02
N ASP A 120 14.96 8.88 7.15
CA ASP A 120 15.02 10.07 6.31
C ASP A 120 14.77 9.76 4.81
N LEU A 121 13.98 8.71 4.51
CA LEU A 121 13.74 8.24 3.15
C LEU A 121 13.31 9.37 2.18
N VAL A 122 12.48 10.30 2.64
CA VAL A 122 11.98 11.41 1.80
C VAL A 122 13.12 12.35 1.41
N GLU A 123 13.98 12.71 2.35
CA GLU A 123 15.17 13.53 2.11
C GLU A 123 16.14 12.82 1.16
N ARG A 124 16.33 11.51 1.35
CA ARG A 124 17.15 10.71 0.44
C ARG A 124 16.61 10.71 -0.98
N PHE A 125 15.30 10.55 -1.16
CA PHE A 125 14.66 10.68 -2.48
C PHE A 125 14.84 12.06 -3.09
N LYS A 126 14.64 13.14 -2.32
CA LYS A 126 14.80 14.52 -2.82
C LYS A 126 16.22 14.84 -3.26
N GLN A 127 17.22 14.22 -2.61
CA GLN A 127 18.64 14.47 -2.84
C GLN A 127 19.32 13.36 -3.65
N SER A 128 18.56 12.38 -4.15
CA SER A 128 19.08 11.19 -4.83
C SER A 128 20.19 10.48 -4.03
N LYS A 129 20.06 10.43 -2.69
CA LYS A 129 21.02 9.74 -1.82
C LYS A 129 20.77 8.22 -1.85
N PRO A 130 21.83 7.40 -1.74
CA PRO A 130 21.69 5.94 -1.64
C PRO A 130 20.78 5.53 -0.48
N LEU A 131 20.03 4.45 -0.66
CA LEU A 131 19.22 3.86 0.41
C LEU A 131 20.02 2.77 1.13
N ALA A 132 19.94 2.75 2.45
CA ALA A 132 20.35 1.60 3.24
C ALA A 132 19.35 0.45 3.06
N GLU A 133 19.84 -0.78 3.19
CA GLU A 133 19.01 -1.99 3.15
C GLU A 133 18.68 -2.47 4.57
N SER A 134 17.56 -3.18 4.69
CA SER A 134 17.17 -3.92 5.89
C SER A 134 17.05 -5.39 5.57
N THR A 135 17.51 -6.24 6.47
CA THR A 135 17.30 -7.69 6.38
C THR A 135 16.01 -8.10 7.08
N ARG A 136 15.62 -9.37 6.95
CA ARG A 136 14.43 -9.88 7.64
C ARG A 136 14.59 -9.89 9.16
N ASP A 137 15.83 -10.03 9.63
CA ASP A 137 16.17 -10.03 11.06
C ASP A 137 15.84 -8.68 11.70
N ASP A 138 15.94 -7.58 10.94
CA ASP A 138 15.64 -6.24 11.44
C ASP A 138 14.15 -5.98 11.72
N TYR A 139 13.24 -6.85 11.29
CA TYR A 139 11.80 -6.55 11.31
C TYR A 139 11.09 -6.95 12.60
N TYR A 140 11.51 -8.05 13.22
CA TYR A 140 10.73 -8.70 14.28
C TYR A 140 11.58 -9.24 15.46
N ASP A 141 12.86 -8.89 15.54
CA ASP A 141 13.79 -9.40 16.57
C ASP A 141 13.66 -8.65 17.93
N GLY A 142 13.03 -7.47 17.93
CA GLY A 142 12.81 -6.65 19.12
C GLY A 142 14.04 -5.84 19.56
N GLY A 143 13.86 -4.97 20.56
CA GLY A 143 14.90 -4.05 21.02
C GLY A 143 15.16 -2.88 20.07
N ALA A 144 16.29 -2.19 20.27
CA ALA A 144 16.63 -0.99 19.51
C ALA A 144 17.30 -1.28 18.15
N LYS A 145 17.99 -2.43 18.06
CA LYS A 145 18.79 -2.82 16.89
C LYS A 145 17.91 -3.03 15.67
N GLY A 146 18.23 -2.35 14.57
CA GLY A 146 17.47 -2.41 13.32
C GLY A 146 16.16 -1.62 13.34
N TYR A 147 15.76 -1.06 14.48
CA TYR A 147 14.50 -0.34 14.70
C TYR A 147 14.72 1.18 14.91
N THR A 148 15.31 1.58 16.04
CA THR A 148 15.55 3.00 16.37
C THR A 148 16.99 3.46 16.23
N ASP A 149 17.93 2.53 16.05
CA ASP A 149 19.37 2.83 15.89
C ASP A 149 19.79 3.15 14.44
N ARG A 150 18.83 3.22 13.51
CA ARG A 150 19.04 3.57 12.11
C ARG A 150 19.49 5.02 11.96
N VAL A 151 20.59 5.21 11.23
CA VAL A 151 21.18 6.55 11.02
C VAL A 151 20.56 7.27 9.83
N ARG A 152 20.32 8.57 10.00
CA ARG A 152 20.04 9.47 8.88
C ARG A 152 21.29 9.66 8.03
N ALA A 153 21.12 9.92 6.73
CA ALA A 153 22.24 10.31 5.90
C ALA A 153 22.83 11.62 6.43
N THR A 154 24.16 11.72 6.50
CA THR A 154 24.83 12.98 6.79
C THR A 154 24.45 14.01 5.71
N ALA A 155 24.36 15.29 6.11
CA ALA A 155 23.98 16.39 5.23
C ALA A 155 24.86 16.43 3.98
#